data_AF-A0A2W4R240-F1
#
_entry.id   AF-A0A2W4R240-F1
#
_cell.length_a   1.000
_cell.length_b   1.000
_cell.length_c   1.000
_cell.angle_alpha   90.00
_cell.angle_beta   90.00
_cell.angle_gamma   90.00
#
_symmetry.space_group_name_H-M   'P 1'
#
loop_
_entity.id
_entity.type
_entity.pdbx_description
1 polymer ?
#
loop_
_entity_poly.entity_id
_entity_poly.type
_entity_poly.pdbx_seq_one_letter_code
_entity_poly.pdbx_strand_id
1 'polypeptide(L)'
;MNNTDILNQLAAVLEERKLQSPQQSYVASLYAKGLDHILKKIGEEAVETVIAAKDGEPDKIVYEMADLWFHCMVLLAQQGLGPEAVTAELQRRFGLSGLEEKASRK
;
A
#
# COMPACT_ATOMS: atom_id res chain seq x y z
N MET A 1 -8.21 10.19 -16.63
CA MET A 1 -7.07 9.48 -16.04
C MET A 1 -7.61 8.19 -15.45
N ASN A 2 -7.09 7.02 -15.84
CA ASN A 2 -7.51 5.76 -15.22
C ASN A 2 -6.92 5.68 -13.81
N ASN A 3 -7.67 5.25 -12.79
CA ASN A 3 -7.14 5.18 -11.41
C ASN A 3 -5.89 4.30 -11.27
N THR A 4 -5.68 3.31 -12.13
CA THR A 4 -4.42 2.53 -12.15
C THR A 4 -3.19 3.39 -12.45
N ASP A 5 -3.39 4.50 -13.15
CA ASP A 5 -2.33 5.47 -13.50
C ASP A 5 -1.74 6.12 -12.23
N ILE A 6 -2.57 6.41 -11.21
CA ILE A 6 -2.07 7.08 -9.99
C ILE A 6 -1.14 6.20 -9.16
N LEU A 7 -1.41 4.89 -9.09
CA LEU A 7 -0.55 3.95 -8.35
C LEU A 7 0.78 3.75 -9.07
N ASN A 8 0.77 3.73 -10.41
CA ASN A 8 2.01 3.64 -11.19
C ASN A 8 2.84 4.92 -11.09
N GLN A 9 2.20 6.10 -11.12
CA GLN A 9 2.88 7.38 -10.89
C GLN A 9 3.47 7.45 -9.48
N LEU A 10 2.71 7.02 -8.47
CA LEU A 10 3.21 6.93 -7.09
C LEU A 10 4.41 5.98 -7.01
N ALA A 11 4.34 4.79 -7.61
CA ALA A 11 5.44 3.84 -7.64
C ALA A 11 6.72 4.43 -8.26
N ALA A 12 6.60 5.15 -9.38
CA ALA A 12 7.74 5.82 -10.00
C ALA A 12 8.38 6.87 -9.07
N VAL A 13 7.56 7.68 -8.40
CA VAL A 13 8.03 8.67 -7.42
C VAL A 13 8.71 8.00 -6.21
N LEU A 14 8.17 6.87 -5.74
CA LEU A 14 8.74 6.11 -4.63
C LEU A 14 10.12 5.54 -4.98
N GLU A 15 10.27 4.97 -6.19
CA GLU A 15 11.56 4.48 -6.68
C GLU A 15 12.60 5.61 -6.84
N GLU A 16 12.21 6.74 -7.44
CA GLU A 16 13.11 7.90 -7.59
C GLU A 16 13.65 8.38 -6.24
N ARG A 17 12.79 8.38 -5.22
CA ARG A 17 13.10 8.89 -3.88
C ARG A 17 13.96 7.95 -3.03
N LYS A 18 14.16 6.68 -3.42
CA LYS A 18 15.08 5.77 -2.72
C LYS A 18 16.52 6.24 -2.70
N LEU A 19 16.94 6.95 -3.75
CA LEU A 19 18.31 7.44 -3.92
C LEU A 19 18.52 8.86 -3.36
N GLN A 20 17.44 9.51 -2.90
CA GLN A 20 17.51 10.86 -2.38
C GLN A 20 17.98 10.89 -0.92
N SER A 21 18.46 12.05 -0.49
CA SER A 21 18.82 12.29 0.91
C SER A 21 17.56 12.23 1.81
N PRO A 22 17.61 11.53 2.95
CA PRO A 22 16.48 11.44 3.89
C PRO A 22 16.13 12.78 4.55
N GLN A 23 17.00 13.79 4.45
CA GLN A 23 16.72 15.15 4.94
C GLN A 23 15.86 15.96 3.97
N GLN A 24 15.73 15.53 2.71
CA GLN A 24 15.05 16.27 1.64
C GLN A 24 13.69 15.68 1.27
N SER A 25 13.38 14.46 1.71
CA SER A 25 12.17 13.74 1.31
C SER A 25 11.67 12.83 2.43
N TYR A 26 10.39 12.94 2.75
CA TYR A 26 9.74 12.04 3.72
C TYR A 26 9.88 10.57 3.32
N VAL A 27 9.67 10.26 2.02
CA VAL A 27 9.83 8.90 1.48
C VAL A 27 11.25 8.40 1.66
N ALA A 28 12.26 9.21 1.35
CA ALA A 28 13.66 8.85 1.57
C ALA A 28 13.94 8.58 3.07
N SER A 29 13.31 9.36 3.97
CA SER A 29 13.40 9.13 5.40
C SER A 29 12.77 7.80 5.84
N LEU A 30 11.68 7.35 5.21
CA LEU A 30 11.06 6.05 5.49
C LEU A 30 12.01 4.92 5.12
N TYR A 31 12.60 4.98 3.92
CA TYR A 31 13.59 3.99 3.48
C TYR A 31 14.84 3.96 4.36
N ALA A 32 15.36 5.13 4.75
CA ALA A 32 16.52 5.23 5.64
C ALA A 32 16.25 4.66 7.03
N LYS A 33 15.02 4.74 7.53
CA LYS A 33 14.60 4.12 8.81
C LYS A 33 14.39 2.62 8.72
N GLY A 34 14.32 2.05 7.52
CA GLY A 34 14.28 0.62 7.27
C GLY A 34 12.90 -0.03 7.43
N LEU A 35 12.88 -1.35 7.21
CA LEU A 35 11.68 -2.16 7.09
C LEU A 35 10.77 -2.08 8.33
N ASP A 36 11.33 -2.19 9.54
CA ASP A 36 10.55 -2.20 10.78
C ASP A 36 9.73 -0.92 10.96
N HIS A 37 10.28 0.23 10.55
CA HIS A 37 9.56 1.51 10.62
C HIS A 37 8.40 1.56 9.62
N ILE A 38 8.62 1.04 8.40
CA ILE A 38 7.58 0.95 7.37
C ILE A 38 6.44 0.04 7.84
N LEU A 39 6.76 -1.12 8.40
CA LEU A 39 5.76 -2.07 8.93
C LEU A 39 4.98 -1.47 10.11
N LYS A 40 5.65 -0.71 10.98
CA LYS A 40 4.98 0.02 12.07
C LYS A 40 3.93 0.98 11.52
N LYS A 41 4.28 1.78 10.49
CA LYS A 41 3.33 2.72 9.86
C LYS A 41 2.13 1.99 9.26
N ILE A 42 2.35 0.89 8.54
CA ILE A 42 1.23 0.07 8.01
C ILE A 42 0.29 -0.38 9.14
N GLY A 43 0.82 -0.82 10.28
CA GLY A 43 0.02 -1.22 11.43
C GLY A 43 -0.78 -0.07 12.05
N GLU A 44 -0.20 1.13 12.11
CA GLU A 44 -0.84 2.35 12.59
C GLU A 44 -2.04 2.73 11.68
N GLU A 45 -1.79 2.90 10.37
CA GLU A 45 -2.83 3.31 9.42
C GLU A 45 -3.96 2.28 9.30
N ALA A 46 -3.66 0.99 9.45
CA ALA A 46 -4.66 -0.06 9.46
C ALA A 46 -5.60 0.06 10.67
N VAL A 47 -5.06 0.37 11.86
CA VAL A 47 -5.87 0.59 13.07
C VAL A 47 -6.68 1.88 12.93
N GLU A 48 -6.10 2.96 12.41
CA GLU A 48 -6.79 4.22 12.19
C GLU A 48 -7.94 4.08 11.18
N THR A 49 -7.74 3.33 10.09
CA THR A 49 -8.79 2.97 9.13
C THR A 49 -9.95 2.24 9.80
N VAL A 50 -9.66 1.26 10.68
CA VAL A 50 -10.68 0.52 11.42
C VAL A 50 -11.47 1.43 12.36
N ILE A 51 -10.79 2.36 13.04
CA ILE A 51 -11.43 3.34 13.93
C ILE A 51 -12.31 4.29 13.12
N ALA A 52 -11.80 4.88 12.03
CA ALA A 52 -12.57 5.76 11.15
C ALA A 52 -13.84 5.09 10.61
N ALA A 53 -13.74 3.80 10.23
CA ALA A 53 -14.87 3.01 9.78
C ALA A 53 -15.90 2.77 10.89
N LYS A 54 -15.45 2.48 12.11
CA LYS A 54 -16.30 2.29 13.28
C LYS A 54 -17.05 3.57 13.65
N ASP A 55 -16.39 4.72 13.54
CA ASP A 55 -16.94 6.02 13.92
C ASP A 55 -17.85 6.61 12.81
N GLY A 56 -17.88 5.99 11.63
CA GLY A 56 -18.80 6.34 10.55
C GLY A 56 -18.44 7.66 9.86
N GLU A 57 -17.16 8.00 9.78
CA GLU A 57 -16.64 9.23 9.18
C GLU A 57 -16.10 8.96 7.76
N PRO A 58 -16.88 9.15 6.67
CA PRO A 58 -16.49 8.70 5.34
C PRO A 58 -15.21 9.36 4.82
N ASP A 59 -15.05 10.66 5.07
CA ASP A 59 -13.87 11.40 4.64
C ASP A 59 -12.61 10.89 5.34
N LYS A 60 -12.72 10.54 6.62
CA LYS A 60 -11.62 9.96 7.39
C LYS A 60 -11.31 8.54 6.92
N ILE A 61 -12.31 7.72 6.60
CA ILE A 61 -12.09 6.39 6.00
C ILE A 61 -11.25 6.50 4.73
N VAL A 62 -11.60 7.42 3.82
CA VAL A 62 -10.85 7.61 2.57
C VAL A 62 -9.44 8.10 2.86
N TYR A 63 -9.27 9.01 3.81
CA TYR A 63 -7.98 9.55 4.22
C TYR A 63 -7.05 8.46 4.77
N GLU A 64 -7.47 7.71 5.79
CA GLU A 64 -6.62 6.66 6.39
C GLU A 64 -6.39 5.49 5.44
N MET A 65 -7.37 5.16 4.60
CA MET A 65 -7.19 4.12 3.57
C MET A 65 -6.15 4.55 2.53
N ALA A 66 -6.10 5.84 2.16
CA ALA A 66 -5.09 6.36 1.26
C ALA A 66 -3.70 6.32 1.90
N ASP A 67 -3.57 6.64 3.19
CA ASP A 67 -2.27 6.56 3.88
C ASP A 67 -1.80 5.10 4.06
N LEU A 68 -2.74 4.20 4.38
CA LEU A 68 -2.48 2.75 4.40
C LEU A 68 -1.97 2.25 3.05
N TRP A 69 -2.62 2.64 1.94
CA TRP A 69 -2.20 2.26 0.60
C TRP A 69 -0.84 2.85 0.25
N PHE A 70 -0.60 4.11 0.60
CA PHE A 70 0.69 4.77 0.42
C PHE A 70 1.81 3.98 1.14
N HIS A 71 1.62 3.64 2.41
CA HIS A 71 2.60 2.89 3.18
C HIS A 71 2.78 1.44 2.69
N CYS A 72 1.73 0.80 2.16
CA CYS A 72 1.85 -0.48 1.46
C CYS A 72 2.69 -0.35 0.17
N MET A 73 2.52 0.72 -0.59
CA MET A 73 3.32 0.99 -1.80
C MET A 73 4.80 1.24 -1.45
N VAL A 74 5.07 1.95 -0.35
CA VAL A 74 6.44 2.12 0.19
C VAL A 74 7.05 0.76 0.53
N LEU A 75 6.29 -0.14 1.16
CA LEU A 75 6.75 -1.51 1.44
C LEU A 75 7.06 -2.29 0.16
N LEU A 76 6.16 -2.27 -0.83
CA LEU A 76 6.39 -2.96 -2.11
C LEU A 76 7.69 -2.48 -2.75
N ALA A 77 7.84 -1.16 -2.88
CA ALA A 77 9.05 -0.56 -3.42
C ALA A 77 10.29 -0.98 -2.59
N GLN A 78 10.25 -0.93 -1.26
CA GLN A 78 11.35 -1.39 -0.39
C GLN A 78 11.76 -2.84 -0.67
N GLN A 79 10.83 -3.69 -1.11
CA GLN A 79 11.06 -5.10 -1.47
C GLN A 79 11.38 -5.31 -2.96
N GLY A 80 11.51 -4.24 -3.75
CA GLY A 80 11.75 -4.31 -5.20
C GLY A 80 10.53 -4.74 -6.00
N LEU A 81 9.32 -4.48 -5.48
CA LEU A 81 8.04 -4.82 -6.10
C LEU A 81 7.26 -3.54 -6.45
N GLY A 82 6.44 -3.61 -7.49
CA GLY A 82 5.52 -2.55 -7.86
C GLY A 82 4.03 -2.93 -7.70
N PRO A 83 3.11 -1.96 -7.91
CA PRO A 83 1.66 -2.17 -7.84
C PRO A 83 1.15 -3.24 -8.82
N GLU A 84 1.85 -3.47 -9.92
CA GLU A 84 1.57 -4.51 -10.91
C GLU A 84 1.60 -5.91 -10.30
N ALA A 85 2.48 -6.18 -9.33
CA ALA A 85 2.53 -7.47 -8.66
C ALA A 85 1.25 -7.74 -7.86
N VAL A 86 0.72 -6.72 -7.18
CA VAL A 86 -0.52 -6.82 -6.40
C VAL A 86 -1.74 -6.89 -7.31
N THR A 87 -1.80 -6.07 -8.36
CA THR A 87 -2.94 -6.08 -9.29
C THR A 87 -3.00 -7.38 -10.10
N ALA A 88 -1.85 -7.97 -10.48
CA ALA A 88 -1.80 -9.29 -11.09
C ALA A 88 -2.38 -10.38 -10.14
N GLU A 89 -2.03 -10.33 -8.86
CA GLU A 89 -2.58 -11.27 -7.87
C GLU A 89 -4.09 -11.04 -7.63
N LEU A 90 -4.54 -9.78 -7.58
CA LEU A 90 -5.97 -9.47 -7.51
C LEU A 90 -6.71 -9.98 -8.74
N GLN A 91 -6.15 -9.82 -9.94
CA GLN A 91 -6.75 -10.31 -11.17
C GLN A 91 -6.80 -11.85 -11.20
N ARG A 92 -5.77 -12.53 -10.70
CA ARG A 92 -5.79 -14.00 -10.51
C ARG A 92 -6.95 -14.44 -9.60
N ARG A 93 -7.26 -13.66 -8.55
CA ARG A 93 -8.36 -13.93 -7.61
C ARG A 93 -9.74 -13.52 -8.13
N PHE A 94 -9.82 -12.51 -8.99
CA PHE A 94 -11.09 -11.89 -9.41
C PHE A 94 -12.05 -12.89 -10.10
N GLY A 95 -11.52 -13.92 -10.75
CA GLY A 95 -12.30 -14.98 -11.40
C GLY A 95 -12.49 -16.26 -10.59
N LEU A 96 -11.96 -16.32 -9.37
CA LEU A 96 -12.11 -17.47 -8.45
C LEU A 96 -13.06 -17.03 -7.35
N SER A 97 -14.27 -17.60 -7.28
CA SER A 97 -15.09 -17.31 -6.11
C SER A 97 -14.36 -17.80 -4.85
N GLY A 98 -14.43 -17.04 -3.76
CA GLY A 98 -13.80 -17.43 -2.49
C GLY A 98 -14.31 -18.77 -1.92
N LEU A 99 -15.40 -19.31 -2.50
CA LEU A 99 -15.92 -20.65 -2.23
C LEU A 99 -15.20 -21.72 -3.05
N GLU A 100 -14.93 -21.47 -4.33
CA GLU A 100 -14.18 -22.40 -5.22
C GLU A 100 -12.72 -22.53 -4.79
N GLU A 101 -12.06 -21.42 -4.41
CA GLU A 101 -10.67 -21.44 -3.93
C GLU A 101 -10.52 -22.16 -2.57
N LYS A 102 -11.59 -22.19 -1.75
CA LYS A 102 -11.64 -23.00 -0.52
C LYS A 102 -11.88 -24.49 -0.82
N ALA A 103 -12.66 -24.81 -1.85
CA ALA A 103 -12.95 -26.18 -2.25
C ALA A 103 -11.74 -26.88 -2.91
N SER A 104 -10.87 -26.14 -3.60
CA SER A 104 -9.69 -26.67 -4.30
C SER A 104 -8.46 -26.92 -3.41
N ARG A 105 -8.52 -26.57 -2.12
CA ARG A 105 -7.42 -26.80 -1.14
C ARG A 105 -7.51 -28.16 -0.42
N LYS A 106 -8.38 -29.07 -0.88
CA LYS A 106 -8.50 -30.44 -0.38
C LYS A 106 -7.57 -31.41 -1.11
#